data_AF-A0A3P6SK36-F1
#
_entry.id   AF-A0A3P6SK36-F1
#
_cell.length_a   1.000
_cell.length_b   1.000
_cell.length_c   1.000
_cell.angle_alpha   90.00
_cell.angle_beta   90.00
_cell.angle_gamma   90.00
#
_symmetry.space_group_name_H-M   'P 1'
#
loop_
_entity.id
_entity.type
_entity.pdbx_description
1 polymer ?
#
loop_
_entity_poly.entity_id
_entity_poly.type
_entity_poly.pdbx_seq_one_letter_code
_entity_poly.pdbx_strand_id
1 'polypeptide(L)'
;MCDILTYRKKLVKVLFGVPSSRLDLLPFYARLVASLSPVMPDLTTELSAMLIKQFRDYVQRSGQERVEEKIKCVMFISELVKFGVIPRAEALSCLRQLVYDFRGHSVDMVCAMIETAGYYLYRNSDSHPKMKIILDVVQKKKERIKDVRQTMLIDNAFFACIPPTDSAAARRAQAEPPLMIFIRHLVVDIDEHNVNTNIKCIRRLAWDDETVSGWCLKYLTSPWLLPYANLLHLASAVAGLQGLTHYDWISTYVIDACQEMIRYSSTITVICFIKIYCRISLELPGVFNQKAIATACYLGELYNYSVCDTPVIYKVCFVTYC
;
A
#
# COMPACT_ATOMS: atom_id res chain seq x y z
N MET A 1 47.69 10.15 7.34
CA MET A 1 46.96 10.44 6.07
C MET A 1 46.92 9.22 5.12
N CYS A 2 48.00 8.44 5.00
CA CYS A 2 48.05 7.24 4.15
C CYS A 2 47.08 6.11 4.55
N ASP A 3 46.75 5.97 5.84
CA ASP A 3 45.86 4.89 6.30
C ASP A 3 44.42 5.08 5.81
N ILE A 4 43.92 6.32 5.82
CA ILE A 4 42.55 6.66 5.40
C ILE A 4 42.33 6.30 3.92
N LEU A 5 43.31 6.58 3.04
CA LEU A 5 43.25 6.22 1.62
C LEU A 5 43.21 4.69 1.42
N THR A 6 43.92 3.95 2.27
CA THR A 6 43.98 2.48 2.21
C THR A 6 42.67 1.85 2.68
N TYR A 7 42.04 2.38 3.73
CA TYR A 7 40.72 1.93 4.19
C TYR A 7 39.61 2.31 3.20
N ARG A 8 39.68 3.47 2.54
CA ARG A 8 38.74 3.86 1.48
C ARG A 8 38.75 2.89 0.31
N LYS A 9 39.92 2.51 -0.20
CA LYS A 9 40.04 1.51 -1.28
C LYS A 9 39.52 0.14 -0.87
N LYS A 10 39.71 -0.26 0.39
CA LYS A 10 39.10 -1.49 0.93
C LYS A 10 37.58 -1.38 0.96
N LEU A 11 37.04 -0.23 1.39
CA LEU A 11 35.60 0.01 1.43
C LEU A 11 34.98 -0.02 0.02
N VAL A 12 35.59 0.62 -0.98
CA VAL A 12 35.13 0.55 -2.38
C VAL A 12 35.09 -0.89 -2.88
N LYS A 13 36.13 -1.70 -2.58
CA LYS A 13 36.14 -3.12 -2.95
C LYS A 13 35.03 -3.93 -2.27
N VAL A 14 34.74 -3.65 -1.00
CA VAL A 14 33.63 -4.30 -0.27
C VAL A 14 32.28 -3.89 -0.84
N LEU A 15 32.08 -2.60 -1.13
CA LEU A 15 30.84 -2.09 -1.73
C LEU A 15 30.62 -2.59 -3.16
N PHE A 16 31.71 -2.85 -3.90
CA PHE A 16 31.65 -3.42 -5.24
C PHE A 16 31.44 -4.95 -5.21
N GLY A 17 31.96 -5.63 -4.19
CA GLY A 17 31.91 -7.08 -3.99
C GLY A 17 30.57 -7.63 -3.49
N VAL A 18 29.45 -6.97 -3.79
CA VAL A 18 28.11 -7.46 -3.39
C VAL A 18 27.83 -8.79 -4.12
N PRO A 19 27.40 -9.85 -3.41
CA PRO A 19 27.07 -11.12 -4.03
C PRO A 19 25.82 -10.99 -4.91
N SER A 20 25.84 -11.62 -6.10
CA SER A 20 24.71 -11.61 -7.04
C SER A 20 23.43 -12.27 -6.49
N SER A 21 23.54 -13.09 -5.45
CA SER A 21 22.42 -13.72 -4.76
C SER A 21 21.59 -12.76 -3.90
N ARG A 22 22.14 -11.60 -3.52
CA ARG A 22 21.53 -10.65 -2.58
C ARG A 22 21.30 -9.29 -3.24
N LEU A 23 20.44 -9.27 -4.26
CA LEU A 23 20.04 -8.05 -4.96
C LEU A 23 19.21 -7.10 -4.07
N ASP A 24 18.59 -7.66 -3.02
CA ASP A 24 17.90 -6.95 -1.94
C ASP A 24 18.78 -5.92 -1.21
N LEU A 25 20.10 -6.13 -1.20
CA LEU A 25 21.04 -5.26 -0.53
C LEU A 25 21.37 -3.99 -1.31
N LEU A 26 21.20 -3.98 -2.64
CA LEU A 26 21.64 -2.88 -3.50
C LEU A 26 21.07 -1.51 -3.11
N PRO A 27 19.78 -1.35 -2.76
CA PRO A 27 19.23 -0.07 -2.34
C PRO A 27 19.88 0.46 -1.04
N PHE A 28 20.21 -0.42 -0.10
CA PHE A 28 20.86 -0.04 1.16
C PHE A 28 22.29 0.41 0.94
N TYR A 29 23.02 -0.28 0.06
CA TYR A 29 24.39 0.09 -0.32
C TYR A 29 24.40 1.43 -1.06
N ALA A 30 23.47 1.64 -2.00
CA ALA A 30 23.34 2.91 -2.69
C ALA A 30 23.00 4.06 -1.74
N ARG A 31 22.13 3.83 -0.75
CA ARG A 31 21.82 4.82 0.30
C ARG A 31 23.04 5.14 1.17
N LEU A 32 23.84 4.14 1.53
CA LEU A 32 25.08 4.34 2.28
C LEU A 32 26.06 5.20 1.48
N VAL A 33 26.28 4.87 0.20
CA VAL A 33 27.15 5.63 -0.71
C VAL A 33 26.69 7.08 -0.84
N ALA A 34 25.38 7.31 -1.00
CA ALA A 34 24.81 8.65 -1.07
C ALA A 34 25.03 9.45 0.23
N SER A 35 24.89 8.80 1.38
CA SER A 35 25.12 9.41 2.70
C SER A 35 26.59 9.77 2.93
N LEU A 36 27.51 9.02 2.31
CA LEU A 36 28.96 9.26 2.41
C LEU A 36 29.47 10.28 1.39
N SER A 37 28.70 10.58 0.34
CA SER A 37 29.04 11.57 -0.70
C SER A 37 29.52 12.93 -0.17
N PRO A 38 28.86 13.59 0.81
CA PRO A 38 29.32 14.88 1.32
C PRO A 38 30.62 14.81 2.13
N VAL A 39 30.96 13.66 2.71
CA VAL A 39 32.15 13.48 3.57
C VAL A 39 33.35 12.96 2.77
N MET A 40 33.10 12.16 1.74
CA MET A 40 34.13 11.55 0.89
C MET A 40 33.65 11.41 -0.56
N PRO A 41 33.66 12.50 -1.36
CA PRO A 41 33.22 12.47 -2.75
C PRO A 41 34.07 11.54 -3.62
N ASP A 42 35.38 11.43 -3.34
CA ASP A 42 36.31 10.56 -4.07
C ASP A 42 35.83 9.10 -4.14
N LEU A 43 35.29 8.59 -3.03
CA LEU A 43 34.76 7.21 -2.95
C LEU A 43 33.62 7.01 -3.94
N THR A 44 32.72 7.99 -4.03
CA THR A 44 31.56 7.90 -4.93
C THR A 44 31.98 7.95 -6.40
N THR A 45 33.00 8.76 -6.72
CA THR A 45 33.55 8.84 -8.09
C THR A 45 34.34 7.60 -8.49
N GLU A 46 35.10 6.99 -7.57
CA GLU A 46 35.84 5.75 -7.84
C GLU A 46 34.87 4.59 -8.06
N LEU A 47 33.84 4.48 -7.21
CA LEU A 47 32.82 3.44 -7.34
C LEU A 47 32.00 3.56 -8.63
N SER A 48 31.56 4.78 -8.99
CA SER A 48 30.80 5.00 -10.23
C SER A 48 31.66 4.69 -11.46
N ALA A 49 32.92 5.11 -11.48
CA ALA A 49 33.85 4.81 -12.56
C ALA A 49 34.11 3.30 -12.71
N MET A 50 34.27 2.57 -11.59
CA MET A 50 34.43 1.11 -11.60
C MET A 50 33.19 0.39 -12.16
N LEU A 51 31.98 0.79 -11.72
CA LEU A 51 30.73 0.21 -12.21
C LEU A 51 30.50 0.48 -13.69
N ILE A 52 30.74 1.71 -14.17
CA ILE A 52 30.58 2.07 -15.59
C ILE A 52 31.61 1.35 -16.46
N LYS A 53 32.84 1.16 -15.95
CA LYS A 53 33.86 0.35 -16.65
C LYS A 53 33.41 -1.10 -16.77
N GLN A 54 32.98 -1.72 -15.67
CA GLN A 54 32.48 -3.09 -15.65
C GLN A 54 31.27 -3.26 -16.59
N PHE A 55 30.35 -2.31 -16.58
CA PHE A 55 29.22 -2.27 -17.50
C PHE A 55 29.67 -2.28 -18.96
N ARG A 56 30.62 -1.42 -19.33
CA ARG A 56 31.17 -1.38 -20.70
C ARG A 56 31.84 -2.70 -21.09
N ASP A 57 32.58 -3.32 -20.16
CA ASP A 57 33.19 -4.62 -20.36
C ASP A 57 32.12 -5.70 -20.62
N TYR A 58 30.99 -5.68 -19.91
CA TYR A 58 29.87 -6.60 -20.11
C TYR A 58 29.12 -6.42 -21.43
N VAL A 59 29.06 -5.18 -21.94
CA VAL A 59 28.48 -4.87 -23.25
C VAL A 59 29.41 -5.33 -24.38
N GLN A 60 30.73 -5.15 -24.24
CA GLN A 60 31.70 -5.56 -25.25
C GLN A 60 31.94 -7.07 -25.29
N ARG A 61 32.00 -7.73 -24.13
CA ARG A 61 32.27 -9.17 -23.99
C ARG A 61 30.97 -9.96 -23.81
N SER A 62 30.12 -9.93 -24.85
CA SER A 62 28.87 -10.68 -24.85
C SER A 62 29.13 -12.19 -24.85
N GLY A 63 28.99 -12.87 -23.70
CA GLY A 63 28.93 -14.34 -23.62
C GLY A 63 29.76 -15.04 -22.53
N GLN A 64 30.73 -14.38 -21.89
CA GLN A 64 31.61 -15.04 -20.90
C GLN A 64 31.11 -14.99 -19.45
N GLU A 65 30.26 -14.02 -19.13
CA GLU A 65 29.91 -13.68 -17.75
C GLU A 65 28.46 -14.08 -17.44
N ARG A 66 28.21 -14.52 -16.20
CA ARG A 66 26.88 -14.93 -15.75
C ARG A 66 25.88 -13.78 -15.85
N VAL A 67 24.66 -14.08 -16.27
CA VAL A 67 23.58 -13.09 -16.44
C VAL A 67 23.28 -12.34 -15.15
N GLU A 68 23.32 -13.04 -14.01
CA GLU A 68 23.07 -12.46 -12.68
C GLU A 68 24.06 -11.34 -12.33
N GLU A 69 25.34 -11.49 -12.69
CA GLU A 69 26.37 -10.47 -12.46
C GLU A 69 26.13 -9.23 -13.33
N LYS A 70 25.67 -9.44 -14.58
CA LYS A 70 25.28 -8.35 -15.48
C LYS A 70 24.07 -7.59 -14.95
N ILE A 71 23.04 -8.30 -14.48
CA ILE A 71 21.84 -7.71 -13.87
C ILE A 71 22.22 -6.93 -12.61
N LYS A 72 23.04 -7.52 -11.72
CA LYS A 72 23.54 -6.85 -10.51
C LYS A 72 24.19 -5.52 -10.82
N CYS A 73 25.10 -5.48 -11.79
CA CYS A 73 25.81 -4.27 -12.18
C CYS A 73 24.84 -3.16 -12.64
N VAL A 74 23.88 -3.51 -13.49
CA VAL A 74 22.90 -2.56 -14.04
C VAL A 74 21.93 -2.05 -12.97
N MET A 75 21.45 -2.93 -12.09
CA MET A 75 20.60 -2.53 -10.98
C MET A 75 21.34 -1.65 -10.00
N PHE A 76 22.62 -1.92 -9.73
CA PHE A 76 23.40 -1.08 -8.82
C PHE A 76 23.62 0.33 -9.39
N ILE A 77 23.93 0.44 -10.69
CA ILE A 77 23.97 1.74 -11.39
C ILE A 77 22.62 2.45 -11.27
N SER A 78 21.51 1.73 -11.48
CA SER A 78 20.15 2.27 -11.42
C SER A 78 19.79 2.80 -10.02
N GLU A 79 20.18 2.09 -8.96
CA GLU A 79 20.01 2.55 -7.58
C GLU A 79 20.82 3.83 -7.29
N LEU A 80 22.09 3.89 -7.71
CA LEU A 80 22.93 5.08 -7.53
C LEU A 80 22.41 6.32 -8.28
N VAL A 81 21.74 6.11 -9.42
CA VAL A 81 21.09 7.19 -10.20
C VAL A 81 19.90 7.78 -9.43
N LYS A 82 19.12 6.94 -8.71
CA LYS A 82 17.99 7.43 -7.90
C LYS A 82 18.45 8.36 -6.77
N PHE A 83 19.59 8.07 -6.17
CA PHE A 83 20.21 8.91 -5.14
C PHE A 83 21.00 10.11 -5.70
N GLY A 84 21.11 10.26 -7.02
CA GLY A 84 21.83 11.37 -7.65
C GLY A 84 23.35 11.27 -7.59
N VAL A 85 23.91 10.11 -7.21
CA VAL A 85 25.36 9.87 -7.20
C VAL A 85 25.88 9.76 -8.64
N ILE A 86 25.14 9.04 -9.50
CA ILE A 86 25.40 8.97 -10.94
C ILE A 86 24.43 9.91 -11.66
N PRO A 87 24.91 10.78 -12.56
CA PRO A 87 24.03 11.70 -13.27
C PRO A 87 23.08 10.94 -14.20
N ARG A 88 21.83 11.43 -14.30
CA ARG A 88 20.77 10.83 -15.13
C ARG A 88 21.18 10.70 -16.61
N ALA A 89 22.02 11.62 -17.10
CA ALA A 89 22.54 11.60 -18.46
C ALA A 89 23.40 10.36 -18.75
N GLU A 90 24.22 9.92 -17.78
CA GLU A 90 25.03 8.71 -17.93
C GLU A 90 24.15 7.46 -17.93
N ALA A 91 23.15 7.39 -17.04
CA ALA A 91 22.20 6.28 -17.01
C ALA A 91 21.49 6.09 -18.36
N LEU A 92 21.01 7.19 -18.97
CA LEU A 92 20.37 7.18 -20.28
C LEU A 92 21.35 6.76 -21.40
N SER A 93 22.63 7.10 -21.26
CA SER A 93 23.67 6.69 -22.21
C SER A 93 23.92 5.18 -22.12
N CYS A 94 24.03 4.64 -20.90
CA CYS A 94 24.17 3.20 -20.66
C CYS A 94 22.95 2.45 -21.23
N LEU A 95 21.74 2.92 -20.95
CA LEU A 95 20.51 2.31 -21.47
C LEU A 95 20.49 2.33 -23.01
N ARG A 96 20.91 3.43 -23.63
CA ARG A 96 21.03 3.54 -25.10
C ARG A 96 22.03 2.53 -25.68
N GLN A 97 23.17 2.31 -25.02
CA GLN A 97 24.17 1.32 -25.45
C GLN A 97 23.60 -0.10 -25.41
N LEU A 98 22.86 -0.46 -24.35
CA LEU A 98 22.19 -1.76 -24.27
C LEU A 98 21.10 -1.93 -25.33
N VAL A 99 20.33 -0.87 -25.58
CA VAL A 99 19.26 -0.90 -26.58
C VAL A 99 19.83 -0.95 -27.99
N TYR A 100 21.06 -0.49 -28.25
CA TYR A 100 21.72 -0.64 -29.54
C TYR A 100 21.90 -2.12 -29.89
N ASP A 101 22.54 -2.90 -29.01
CA ASP A 101 22.72 -4.35 -29.14
C ASP A 101 21.69 -5.15 -28.33
N PHE A 102 20.44 -5.08 -28.78
CA PHE A 102 19.29 -5.68 -28.10
C PHE A 102 19.14 -7.17 -28.43
N ARG A 103 20.04 -8.00 -27.88
CA ARG A 103 20.07 -9.46 -28.08
C ARG A 103 20.45 -10.20 -26.79
N GLY A 104 19.89 -11.39 -26.58
CA GLY A 104 20.27 -12.29 -25.49
C GLY A 104 20.20 -11.62 -24.11
N HIS A 105 21.31 -11.64 -23.37
CA HIS A 105 21.40 -11.08 -22.01
C HIS A 105 21.23 -9.56 -21.93
N SER A 106 21.45 -8.82 -23.03
CA SER A 106 21.21 -7.38 -23.05
C SER A 106 19.74 -7.04 -22.83
N VAL A 107 18.82 -7.92 -23.24
CA VAL A 107 17.38 -7.74 -23.00
C VAL A 107 17.08 -7.79 -21.50
N ASP A 108 17.60 -8.81 -20.79
CA ASP A 108 17.41 -8.93 -19.35
C ASP A 108 18.03 -7.74 -18.58
N MET A 109 19.19 -7.24 -19.04
CA MET A 109 19.82 -6.03 -18.49
C MET A 109 18.96 -4.77 -18.68
N VAL A 110 18.39 -4.57 -19.88
CA VAL A 110 17.52 -3.42 -20.17
C VAL A 110 16.26 -3.47 -19.30
N CYS A 111 15.61 -4.63 -19.22
CA CYS A 111 14.41 -4.79 -18.39
C CYS A 111 14.70 -4.49 -16.92
N ALA A 112 15.79 -5.03 -16.35
CA ALA A 112 16.18 -4.77 -14.97
C ALA A 112 16.47 -3.27 -14.70
N MET A 113 17.12 -2.59 -15.66
CA MET A 113 17.39 -1.14 -15.55
C MET A 113 16.10 -0.32 -15.53
N ILE A 114 15.18 -0.66 -16.43
CA ILE A 114 13.89 0.00 -16.61
C ILE A 114 13.00 -0.25 -15.38
N GLU A 115 12.94 -1.47 -14.86
CA GLU A 115 12.19 -1.78 -13.64
C GLU A 115 12.70 -0.98 -12.42
N THR A 116 14.01 -0.84 -12.28
CA THR A 116 14.63 -0.25 -11.08
C THR A 116 14.62 1.28 -11.08
N ALA A 117 14.97 1.92 -12.19
CA ALA A 117 15.14 3.37 -12.31
C ALA A 117 14.25 4.02 -13.36
N GLY A 118 13.49 3.26 -14.14
CA GLY A 118 12.77 3.80 -15.28
C GLY A 118 11.63 4.73 -14.92
N TYR A 119 10.87 4.42 -13.86
CA TYR A 119 9.86 5.34 -13.31
C TYR A 119 10.47 6.67 -12.86
N TYR A 120 11.63 6.62 -12.19
CA TYR A 120 12.36 7.81 -11.73
C TYR A 120 12.85 8.68 -12.91
N LEU A 121 13.41 8.05 -13.95
CA LEU A 121 13.88 8.76 -15.15
C LEU A 121 12.73 9.32 -15.99
N TYR A 122 11.59 8.64 -16.02
CA TYR A 122 10.41 9.08 -16.76
C TYR A 122 9.69 10.26 -16.10
N ARG A 123 9.68 10.35 -14.76
CA ARG A 123 8.96 11.41 -14.04
C ARG A 123 9.69 12.76 -13.99
N ASN A 124 11.01 12.76 -14.14
CA ASN A 124 11.82 13.98 -14.12
C ASN A 124 11.80 14.68 -15.50
N SER A 125 11.52 15.99 -15.52
CA SER A 125 11.39 16.79 -16.76
C SER A 125 12.59 16.68 -17.71
N ASP A 126 13.80 16.68 -17.15
CA ASP A 126 15.04 16.74 -17.94
C ASP A 126 15.35 15.42 -18.67
N SER A 127 14.97 14.29 -18.06
CA SER A 127 15.21 12.95 -18.59
C SER A 127 14.00 12.36 -19.31
N HIS A 128 12.79 12.89 -19.06
CA HIS A 128 11.53 12.42 -19.64
C HIS A 128 11.57 12.23 -21.17
N PRO A 129 11.94 13.24 -21.99
CA PRO A 129 11.86 13.11 -23.44
C PRO A 129 12.80 12.02 -23.97
N LYS A 130 14.01 11.91 -23.39
CA LYS A 130 14.99 10.88 -23.76
C LYS A 130 14.52 9.49 -23.35
N MET A 131 13.93 9.37 -22.16
CA MET A 131 13.43 8.09 -21.66
C MET A 131 12.25 7.58 -22.48
N LYS A 132 11.31 8.47 -22.83
CA LYS A 132 10.17 8.14 -23.68
C LYS A 132 10.60 7.57 -25.03
N ILE A 133 11.55 8.23 -25.71
CA ILE A 133 12.11 7.75 -26.98
C ILE A 133 12.73 6.35 -26.82
N ILE A 134 13.46 6.11 -25.74
CA ILE A 134 14.08 4.81 -25.49
C ILE A 134 13.00 3.72 -25.28
N LEU A 135 11.96 4.00 -24.49
CA LEU A 135 10.85 3.06 -24.27
C LEU A 135 10.13 2.72 -25.58
N ASP A 136 9.88 3.71 -26.44
CA ASP A 136 9.28 3.50 -27.76
C ASP A 136 10.14 2.60 -28.66
N VAL A 137 11.47 2.78 -28.61
CA VAL A 137 12.42 1.92 -29.35
C VAL A 137 12.43 0.49 -28.79
N VAL A 138 12.40 0.32 -27.47
CA VAL A 138 12.33 -1.01 -26.83
C VAL A 138 11.06 -1.74 -27.24
N GLN A 139 9.90 -1.07 -27.23
CA GLN A 139 8.64 -1.67 -27.68
C GLN A 139 8.67 -2.07 -29.16
N LYS A 140 9.21 -1.23 -30.04
CA LYS A 140 9.38 -1.58 -31.47
C LYS A 140 10.34 -2.75 -31.67
N LYS A 141 11.39 -2.86 -30.85
CA LYS A 141 12.34 -3.98 -30.91
C LYS A 141 11.77 -5.28 -30.33
N LYS A 142 10.76 -5.20 -29.46
CA LYS A 142 10.05 -6.36 -28.89
C LYS A 142 9.47 -7.27 -29.98
N GLU A 143 8.94 -6.71 -31.07
CA GLU A 143 8.33 -7.48 -32.18
C GLU A 143 9.30 -8.46 -32.87
N ARG A 144 10.61 -8.23 -32.74
CA ARG A 144 11.65 -9.09 -33.34
C ARG A 144 12.09 -10.22 -32.40
N ILE A 145 11.68 -10.20 -31.14
CA ILE A 145 12.02 -11.20 -30.14
C ILE A 145 11.03 -12.36 -30.24
N LYS A 146 11.55 -13.56 -30.48
CA LYS A 146 10.74 -14.79 -30.57
C LYS A 146 10.53 -15.46 -29.21
N ASP A 147 11.35 -15.13 -28.21
CA ASP A 147 11.24 -15.69 -26.86
C ASP A 147 10.09 -15.01 -26.07
N VAL A 148 9.11 -15.82 -25.69
CA VAL A 148 7.94 -15.40 -24.91
C VAL A 148 8.36 -14.85 -23.54
N ARG A 149 9.38 -15.45 -22.91
CA ARG A 149 9.86 -15.02 -21.59
C ARG A 149 10.41 -13.59 -21.64
N GLN A 150 11.25 -13.29 -22.63
CA GLN A 150 11.82 -11.96 -22.82
C GLN A 150 10.77 -10.91 -23.19
N THR A 151 9.79 -11.30 -24.01
CA THR A 151 8.65 -10.44 -24.37
C THR A 151 7.85 -10.05 -23.13
N MET A 152 7.55 -11.01 -22.25
CA MET A 152 6.84 -10.77 -20.99
C MET A 152 7.65 -9.89 -20.03
N LEU A 153 8.97 -10.07 -19.95
CA LEU A 153 9.84 -9.22 -19.13
C LEU A 153 9.84 -7.77 -19.61
N ILE A 154 9.84 -7.53 -20.92
CA ILE A 154 9.77 -6.18 -21.49
C ILE A 154 8.44 -5.52 -21.12
N ASP A 155 7.33 -6.26 -21.19
CA ASP A 155 6.02 -5.74 -20.83
C ASP A 155 5.94 -5.39 -19.35
N ASN A 156 6.43 -6.27 -18.46
CA ASN A 156 6.50 -6.00 -17.03
C ASN A 156 7.31 -4.73 -16.72
N ALA A 157 8.48 -4.59 -17.35
CA ALA A 157 9.33 -3.41 -17.19
C ALA A 157 8.65 -2.13 -17.71
N PHE A 158 7.93 -2.22 -18.83
CA PHE A 158 7.16 -1.12 -19.40
C PHE A 158 6.04 -0.65 -18.46
N PHE A 159 5.24 -1.59 -17.94
CA PHE A 159 4.17 -1.29 -16.99
C PHE A 159 4.69 -0.79 -15.62
N ALA A 160 5.89 -1.21 -15.21
CA ALA A 160 6.55 -0.66 -14.03
C ALA A 160 6.91 0.83 -14.21
N CYS A 161 7.26 1.25 -15.43
CA CYS A 161 7.59 2.64 -15.73
C CYS A 161 6.38 3.52 -15.97
N ILE A 162 5.41 3.03 -16.74
CA ILE A 162 4.19 3.74 -17.09
C ILE A 162 3.03 2.90 -16.54
N PRO A 163 2.69 3.07 -15.25
CA PRO A 163 1.55 2.37 -14.69
C PRO A 163 0.29 2.77 -15.47
N PRO A 164 -0.59 1.81 -15.84
CA PRO A 164 -1.82 2.12 -16.54
C PRO A 164 -2.64 3.12 -15.73
N THR A 165 -3.16 4.13 -16.42
CA THR A 165 -3.92 5.26 -15.86
C THR A 165 -5.05 4.80 -14.95
N ASP A 166 -5.66 3.67 -15.25
CA ASP A 166 -6.80 3.13 -14.52
C ASP A 166 -6.47 2.82 -13.06
N SER A 167 -5.23 2.43 -12.74
CA SER A 167 -4.88 2.02 -11.38
C SER A 167 -4.58 3.20 -10.42
N ALA A 168 -4.17 4.35 -10.95
CA ALA A 168 -3.78 5.52 -10.15
C ALA A 168 -4.84 6.63 -10.21
N ALA A 169 -5.47 6.81 -11.36
CA ALA A 169 -6.59 7.74 -11.53
C ALA A 169 -7.86 7.19 -10.87
N ALA A 170 -8.16 5.88 -10.92
CA ALA A 170 -9.29 5.32 -10.17
C ALA A 170 -9.12 5.44 -8.66
N ARG A 171 -7.89 5.22 -8.12
CA ARG A 171 -7.61 5.43 -6.68
C ARG A 171 -7.73 6.91 -6.26
N ARG A 172 -7.41 7.86 -7.15
CA ARG A 172 -7.57 9.30 -6.87
C ARG A 172 -8.98 9.82 -7.14
N ALA A 173 -9.71 9.24 -8.10
CA ALA A 173 -11.12 9.53 -8.36
C ALA A 173 -12.04 8.90 -7.30
N GLN A 174 -11.59 7.83 -6.63
CA GLN A 174 -12.16 7.30 -5.40
C GLN A 174 -11.64 8.02 -4.14
N ALA A 175 -11.03 9.21 -4.25
CA ALA A 175 -10.78 10.00 -3.06
C ALA A 175 -12.15 10.35 -2.46
N GLU A 176 -12.48 9.69 -1.34
CA GLU A 176 -13.69 9.95 -0.57
C GLU A 176 -13.80 11.47 -0.34
N PRO A 177 -15.00 12.08 -0.53
CA PRO A 177 -15.18 13.50 -0.28
C PRO A 177 -14.62 13.89 1.09
N PRO A 178 -13.97 15.08 1.24
CA PRO A 178 -13.39 15.48 2.52
C PRO A 178 -14.36 15.39 3.70
N LEU A 179 -15.65 15.63 3.44
CA LEU A 179 -16.73 15.50 4.42
C LEU A 179 -16.96 14.04 4.85
N MET A 180 -16.90 13.08 3.92
CA MET A 180 -17.02 11.65 4.22
C MET A 180 -15.84 11.16 5.07
N ILE A 181 -14.62 11.62 4.76
CA ILE A 181 -13.42 11.32 5.56
C ILE A 181 -13.56 11.88 6.99
N PHE A 182 -14.09 13.10 7.12
CA PHE A 182 -14.35 13.72 8.42
C PHE A 182 -15.38 12.93 9.23
N ILE A 183 -16.51 12.54 8.62
CA ILE A 183 -17.54 11.73 9.29
C ILE A 183 -16.98 10.37 9.70
N ARG A 184 -16.17 9.74 8.85
CA ARG A 184 -15.48 8.50 9.17
C ARG A 184 -14.58 8.66 10.39
N HIS A 185 -13.79 9.73 10.45
CA HIS A 185 -12.93 10.01 11.60
C HIS A 185 -13.74 10.22 12.88
N LEU A 186 -14.85 10.95 12.81
CA LEU A 186 -15.73 11.17 13.97
C LEU A 186 -16.32 9.88 14.54
N VAL A 187 -16.62 8.89 13.70
CA VAL A 187 -17.29 7.65 14.09
C VAL A 187 -16.32 6.49 14.38
N VAL A 188 -15.22 6.37 13.63
CA VAL A 188 -14.27 5.25 13.78
C VAL A 188 -13.25 5.51 14.90
N ASP A 189 -12.78 6.74 15.06
CA ASP A 189 -11.77 7.12 16.06
C ASP A 189 -12.42 7.63 17.36
N ILE A 190 -13.57 7.06 17.74
CA ILE A 190 -14.25 7.39 18.99
C ILE A 190 -13.50 6.74 20.15
N ASP A 191 -13.02 7.57 21.08
CA ASP A 191 -12.40 7.18 22.36
C ASP A 191 -13.07 7.92 23.54
N GLU A 192 -12.96 7.39 24.76
CA GLU A 192 -13.55 7.95 26.00
C GLU A 192 -13.36 9.47 26.15
N HIS A 193 -12.19 9.98 25.79
CA HIS A 193 -11.83 11.40 25.87
C HIS A 193 -12.54 12.26 24.79
N ASN A 194 -12.75 11.70 23.61
CA ASN A 194 -13.22 12.41 22.41
C ASN A 194 -14.72 12.26 22.17
N VAL A 195 -15.39 11.30 22.82
CA VAL A 195 -16.83 11.02 22.67
C VAL A 195 -17.69 12.28 22.76
N ASN A 196 -17.50 13.08 23.80
CA ASN A 196 -18.34 14.26 24.04
C ASN A 196 -18.19 15.33 22.94
N THR A 197 -16.98 15.51 22.42
CA THR A 197 -16.70 16.41 21.29
C THR A 197 -17.23 15.84 19.98
N ASN A 198 -17.05 14.55 19.73
CA ASN A 198 -17.51 13.88 18.51
C ASN A 198 -19.04 13.89 18.43
N ILE A 199 -19.74 13.62 19.54
CA ILE A 199 -21.21 13.70 19.61
C ILE A 199 -21.70 15.13 19.29
N LYS A 200 -21.03 16.17 19.82
CA LYS A 200 -21.38 17.56 19.48
C LYS A 200 -21.19 17.85 17.99
N CYS A 201 -20.15 17.29 17.37
CA CYS A 201 -19.92 17.42 15.92
C CYS A 201 -20.97 16.66 15.11
N ILE A 202 -21.31 15.42 15.50
CA ILE A 202 -22.32 14.60 14.82
C ILE A 202 -23.71 15.27 14.91
N ARG A 203 -24.05 15.89 16.04
CA ARG A 203 -25.29 16.68 16.19
C ARG A 203 -25.34 17.92 15.29
N ARG A 204 -24.19 18.46 14.85
CA ARG A 204 -24.08 19.64 13.99
C ARG A 204 -23.99 19.29 12.49
N LEU A 205 -24.03 18.01 12.14
CA LEU A 205 -24.07 17.59 10.74
C LEU A 205 -25.38 18.06 10.09
N ALA A 206 -25.32 18.35 8.79
CA ALA A 206 -26.50 18.68 8.00
C ALA A 206 -27.29 17.39 7.70
N TRP A 207 -28.20 17.03 8.59
CA TRP A 207 -29.07 15.85 8.45
C TRP A 207 -30.13 16.00 7.37
N ASP A 208 -30.34 17.21 6.84
CA ASP A 208 -31.26 17.50 5.74
C ASP A 208 -30.72 16.99 4.38
N ASP A 209 -29.41 16.78 4.26
CA ASP A 209 -28.77 16.25 3.08
C ASP A 209 -28.74 14.71 3.13
N GLU A 210 -29.42 14.05 2.19
CA GLU A 210 -29.51 12.59 2.07
C GLU A 210 -28.13 11.93 1.88
N THR A 211 -27.19 12.64 1.25
CA THR A 211 -25.83 12.12 1.02
C THR A 211 -25.01 12.08 2.32
N VAL A 212 -25.08 13.14 3.12
CA VAL A 212 -24.34 13.30 4.37
C VAL A 212 -24.90 12.38 5.45
N SER A 213 -26.23 12.34 5.57
CA SER A 213 -26.93 11.43 6.49
C SER A 213 -26.68 9.97 6.12
N GLY A 214 -26.74 9.61 4.83
CA GLY A 214 -26.42 8.27 4.33
C GLY A 214 -25.00 7.81 4.68
N TRP A 215 -24.00 8.70 4.57
CA TRP A 215 -22.63 8.38 4.99
C TRP A 215 -22.55 8.15 6.50
N CYS A 216 -23.16 9.01 7.31
CA CYS A 216 -23.14 8.88 8.77
C CYS A 216 -23.82 7.58 9.22
N LEU A 217 -25.01 7.27 8.70
CA LEU A 217 -25.74 6.04 8.99
C LEU A 217 -24.94 4.80 8.61
N LYS A 218 -24.26 4.80 7.46
CA LYS A 218 -23.39 3.69 7.04
C LYS A 218 -22.31 3.38 8.07
N TYR A 219 -21.68 4.41 8.67
CA TYR A 219 -20.66 4.20 9.69
C TYR A 219 -21.25 3.81 11.05
N LEU A 220 -22.38 4.39 11.46
CA LEU A 220 -23.08 4.03 12.70
C LEU A 220 -23.59 2.57 12.71
N THR A 221 -23.97 2.06 11.53
CA THR A 221 -24.41 0.68 11.31
C THR A 221 -23.24 -0.31 11.14
N SER A 222 -21.99 0.19 11.09
CA SER A 222 -20.79 -0.64 10.85
C SER A 222 -19.89 -0.78 12.09
N PRO A 223 -20.34 -1.44 13.18
CA PRO A 223 -19.58 -1.53 14.44
C PRO A 223 -18.28 -2.31 14.32
N TRP A 224 -18.14 -3.19 13.31
CA TRP A 224 -16.94 -3.98 13.07
C TRP A 224 -15.71 -3.17 12.62
N LEU A 225 -15.90 -1.89 12.30
CA LEU A 225 -14.78 -0.99 11.99
C LEU A 225 -14.07 -0.49 13.26
N LEU A 226 -14.69 -0.63 14.44
CA LEU A 226 -14.17 -0.17 15.71
C LEU A 226 -13.59 -1.33 16.54
N PRO A 227 -12.62 -1.03 17.44
CA PRO A 227 -12.20 -1.97 18.47
C PRO A 227 -13.34 -2.21 19.48
N TYR A 228 -13.37 -3.42 20.07
CA TYR A 228 -14.44 -3.85 20.97
C TYR A 228 -14.69 -2.89 22.15
N ALA A 229 -13.62 -2.34 22.73
CA ALA A 229 -13.71 -1.40 23.86
C ALA A 229 -14.50 -0.12 23.51
N ASN A 230 -14.47 0.31 22.24
CA ASN A 230 -15.05 1.57 21.81
C ASN A 230 -16.52 1.41 21.33
N LEU A 231 -17.07 0.18 21.32
CA LEU A 231 -18.47 -0.07 20.97
C LEU A 231 -19.44 0.59 21.96
N LEU A 232 -19.07 0.65 23.24
CA LEU A 232 -19.81 1.36 24.28
C LEU A 232 -19.98 2.85 23.92
N HIS A 233 -18.92 3.46 23.41
CA HIS A 233 -18.90 4.86 23.05
C HIS A 233 -19.69 5.17 21.77
N LEU A 234 -19.71 4.23 20.82
CA LEU A 234 -20.58 4.30 19.65
C LEU A 234 -22.06 4.25 20.07
N ALA A 235 -22.42 3.37 21.02
CA ALA A 235 -23.78 3.27 21.54
C ALA A 235 -24.20 4.54 22.29
N SER A 236 -23.28 5.12 23.07
CA SER A 236 -23.46 6.44 23.70
C SER A 236 -23.69 7.55 22.67
N ALA A 237 -23.03 7.50 21.52
CA ALA A 237 -23.24 8.47 20.45
C ALA A 237 -24.64 8.37 19.83
N VAL A 238 -25.16 7.15 19.62
CA VAL A 238 -26.54 6.94 19.13
C VAL A 238 -27.57 7.37 20.18
N ALA A 239 -27.37 7.03 21.45
CA ALA A 239 -28.21 7.52 22.55
C ALA A 239 -28.21 9.05 22.63
N GLY A 240 -27.05 9.66 22.40
CA GLY A 240 -26.88 11.11 22.31
C GLY A 240 -27.63 11.75 21.14
N LEU A 241 -27.96 11.01 20.09
CA LEU A 241 -28.78 11.46 18.96
C LEU A 241 -30.27 11.27 19.23
N GLN A 242 -30.66 10.17 19.87
CA GLN A 242 -32.04 9.91 20.31
C GLN A 242 -32.58 11.03 21.22
N GLY A 243 -31.72 11.62 22.06
CA GLY A 243 -32.10 12.73 22.93
C GLY A 243 -32.55 14.01 22.22
N LEU A 244 -32.41 14.10 20.88
CA LEU A 244 -32.96 15.19 20.07
C LEU A 244 -34.26 14.73 19.41
N THR A 245 -35.38 15.33 19.80
CA THR A 245 -36.74 15.03 19.31
C THR A 245 -36.92 15.12 17.79
N HIS A 246 -36.01 15.80 17.07
CA HIS A 246 -36.05 15.88 15.61
C HIS A 246 -35.39 14.68 14.88
N TYR A 247 -34.62 13.83 15.59
CA TYR A 247 -33.76 12.82 14.97
C TYR A 247 -33.97 11.40 15.52
N ASP A 248 -35.11 11.12 16.15
CA ASP A 248 -35.44 9.81 16.74
C ASP A 248 -35.38 8.66 15.73
N TRP A 249 -35.72 8.93 14.46
CA TRP A 249 -35.69 7.98 13.35
C TRP A 249 -34.30 7.35 13.09
N ILE A 250 -33.21 8.05 13.45
CA ILE A 250 -31.83 7.56 13.29
C ILE A 250 -31.60 6.33 14.18
N SER A 251 -32.07 6.39 15.41
CA SER A 251 -31.94 5.30 16.37
C SER A 251 -32.71 4.07 15.91
N THR A 252 -33.94 4.26 15.42
CA THR A 252 -34.75 3.17 14.82
C THR A 252 -34.04 2.55 13.62
N TYR A 253 -33.47 3.37 12.73
CA TYR A 253 -32.74 2.89 11.55
C TYR A 253 -31.51 2.05 11.92
N VAL A 254 -30.70 2.50 12.89
CA VAL A 254 -29.52 1.77 13.34
C VAL A 254 -29.91 0.43 13.97
N ILE A 255 -30.99 0.40 14.76
CA ILE A 255 -31.52 -0.84 15.35
C ILE A 255 -31.99 -1.81 14.27
N ASP A 256 -32.81 -1.34 13.32
CA ASP A 256 -33.33 -2.16 12.23
C ASP A 256 -32.20 -2.73 11.37
N ALA A 257 -31.20 -1.91 11.03
CA ALA A 257 -30.06 -2.36 10.25
C ALA A 257 -29.17 -3.36 11.01
N CYS A 258 -29.03 -3.22 12.34
CA CYS A 258 -28.35 -4.21 13.17
C CYS A 258 -29.12 -5.52 13.24
N GLN A 259 -30.45 -5.48 13.39
CA GLN A 259 -31.30 -6.67 13.36
C GLN A 259 -31.24 -7.39 12.03
N GLU A 260 -31.28 -6.64 10.93
CA GLU A 260 -31.20 -7.17 9.58
C GLU A 260 -29.84 -7.84 9.33
N MET A 261 -28.74 -7.22 9.76
CA MET A 261 -27.40 -7.79 9.68
C MET A 261 -27.26 -9.10 10.48
N ILE A 262 -27.86 -9.16 11.67
CA ILE A 262 -27.90 -10.39 12.47
C ILE A 262 -28.75 -11.45 11.77
N ARG A 263 -29.93 -11.10 11.23
CA ARG A 263 -30.80 -12.03 10.49
C ARG A 263 -30.10 -12.59 9.25
N TYR A 264 -29.40 -11.77 8.46
CA TYR A 264 -28.60 -12.21 7.34
C TYR A 264 -27.46 -13.17 7.77
N SER A 265 -26.82 -12.92 8.91
CA SER A 265 -25.80 -13.82 9.45
C SER A 265 -26.38 -15.12 10.03
N SER A 266 -27.59 -15.09 10.61
CA SER A 266 -28.27 -16.24 11.21
C SER A 266 -28.71 -17.28 10.18
N THR A 267 -28.96 -16.90 8.92
CA THR A 267 -29.16 -17.85 7.81
C THR A 267 -27.90 -18.70 7.53
N ILE A 268 -26.73 -18.31 8.04
CA ILE A 268 -25.44 -18.99 7.84
C ILE A 268 -24.92 -19.68 9.12
N THR A 269 -25.46 -19.42 10.32
CA THR A 269 -24.84 -19.91 11.57
C THR A 269 -25.85 -20.19 12.69
N VAL A 270 -26.68 -21.23 12.52
CA VAL A 270 -27.78 -21.57 13.44
C VAL A 270 -27.35 -22.16 14.80
N ILE A 271 -26.08 -22.51 15.10
CA ILE A 271 -25.82 -23.47 16.21
C ILE A 271 -25.13 -22.91 17.48
N CYS A 272 -24.68 -21.65 17.56
CA CYS A 272 -23.74 -21.27 18.64
C CYS A 272 -24.22 -20.30 19.74
N PHE A 273 -25.44 -19.79 19.73
CA PHE A 273 -25.74 -18.58 20.53
C PHE A 273 -25.94 -18.75 22.05
N ILE A 274 -26.20 -19.96 22.58
CA ILE A 274 -26.58 -20.10 24.02
C ILE A 274 -25.42 -20.50 24.95
N LYS A 275 -24.21 -20.79 24.43
CA LYS A 275 -23.08 -21.28 25.26
C LYS A 275 -21.83 -20.38 25.26
N ILE A 276 -21.92 -19.14 24.78
CA ILE A 276 -20.74 -18.35 24.35
C ILE A 276 -20.34 -17.19 25.25
N TYR A 277 -21.17 -16.76 26.21
CA TYR A 277 -20.80 -15.66 27.10
C TYR A 277 -19.73 -16.01 28.16
N CYS A 278 -19.22 -17.26 28.25
CA CYS A 278 -18.22 -17.61 29.28
C CYS A 278 -17.13 -18.64 28.87
N ARG A 279 -17.11 -19.17 27.64
CA ARG A 279 -16.16 -20.27 27.28
C ARG A 279 -15.53 -20.20 25.89
N ILE A 280 -15.59 -19.06 25.20
CA ILE A 280 -14.94 -18.87 23.89
C ILE A 280 -14.01 -17.65 23.94
N SER A 281 -13.09 -17.67 24.90
CA SER A 281 -11.88 -16.84 24.84
C SER A 281 -10.60 -17.67 24.81
N LEU A 282 -10.68 -19.02 24.77
CA LEU A 282 -9.47 -19.83 24.95
C LEU A 282 -9.20 -21.01 23.99
N GLU A 283 -10.11 -21.46 23.13
CA GLU A 283 -9.92 -22.80 22.52
C GLU A 283 -9.79 -22.87 20.99
N LEU A 284 -10.22 -21.90 20.16
CA LEU A 284 -9.95 -21.97 18.69
C LEU A 284 -9.89 -20.59 18.00
N PRO A 285 -8.77 -20.23 17.33
CA PRO A 285 -8.69 -19.07 16.46
C PRO A 285 -9.08 -19.46 15.03
N GLY A 286 -9.96 -18.69 14.37
CA GLY A 286 -9.81 -18.50 12.92
C GLY A 286 -11.03 -18.42 12.02
N VAL A 287 -12.25 -18.84 12.39
CA VAL A 287 -13.36 -18.84 11.42
C VAL A 287 -14.71 -18.50 12.05
N PHE A 288 -14.88 -17.24 12.50
CA PHE A 288 -16.22 -16.69 12.74
C PHE A 288 -16.34 -15.28 12.18
N ASN A 289 -17.56 -14.94 11.74
CA ASN A 289 -17.91 -13.66 11.17
C ASN A 289 -17.75 -12.56 12.24
N GLN A 290 -16.54 -11.99 12.36
CA GLN A 290 -16.19 -10.92 13.30
C GLN A 290 -17.23 -9.78 13.29
N LYS A 291 -17.86 -9.55 12.13
CA LYS A 291 -18.93 -8.59 11.96
C LYS A 291 -20.17 -8.92 12.78
N ALA A 292 -20.63 -10.17 12.76
CA ALA A 292 -21.84 -10.59 13.49
C ALA A 292 -21.65 -10.51 15.01
N ILE A 293 -20.47 -10.87 15.50
CA ILE A 293 -20.13 -10.77 16.93
C ILE A 293 -20.09 -9.30 17.37
N ALA A 294 -19.46 -8.43 16.58
CA ALA A 294 -19.43 -6.99 16.85
C ALA A 294 -20.83 -6.38 16.86
N THR A 295 -21.69 -6.73 15.91
CA THR A 295 -23.08 -6.23 15.84
C THR A 295 -23.93 -6.73 17.02
N ALA A 296 -23.77 -7.99 17.44
CA ALA A 296 -24.49 -8.53 18.60
C ALA A 296 -24.08 -7.85 19.91
N CYS A 297 -22.77 -7.60 20.10
CA CYS A 297 -22.28 -6.89 21.28
C CYS A 297 -22.71 -5.42 21.26
N TYR A 298 -22.66 -4.78 20.09
CA TYR A 298 -23.15 -3.41 19.91
C TYR A 298 -24.65 -3.28 20.23
N LEU A 299 -25.49 -4.23 19.83
CA LEU A 299 -26.91 -4.26 20.20
C LEU A 299 -27.12 -4.39 21.72
N GLY A 300 -26.25 -5.15 22.39
CA GLY A 300 -26.23 -5.24 23.86
C GLY A 300 -25.90 -3.89 24.51
N GLU A 301 -24.92 -3.15 23.97
CA GLU A 301 -24.60 -1.81 24.48
C GLU A 301 -25.71 -0.79 24.20
N LEU A 302 -26.40 -0.88 23.06
CA LEU A 302 -27.56 -0.04 22.77
C LEU A 302 -28.70 -0.25 23.78
N TYR A 303 -28.87 -1.48 24.30
CA TYR A 303 -29.79 -1.74 25.40
C TYR A 303 -29.35 -1.09 26.72
N ASN A 304 -28.05 -1.19 27.06
CA ASN A 304 -27.50 -0.58 28.28
C ASN A 304 -27.75 0.94 28.31
N TYR A 305 -27.69 1.61 27.15
CA TYR A 305 -28.00 3.04 27.01
C TYR A 305 -29.49 3.37 26.83
N SER A 306 -30.40 2.40 27.00
CA SER A 306 -31.86 2.57 26.86
C SER A 306 -32.30 3.04 25.46
N VAL A 307 -31.52 2.74 24.43
CA VAL A 307 -31.87 3.05 23.03
C VAL A 307 -32.83 2.00 22.45
N CYS A 308 -32.73 0.76 22.94
CA CYS A 308 -33.55 -0.38 22.50
C CYS A 308 -34.54 -0.83 23.58
N ASP A 309 -35.77 -1.14 23.16
CA ASP A 309 -36.76 -1.78 24.04
C ASP A 309 -36.52 -3.29 24.20
N THR A 310 -36.87 -3.83 25.37
CA THR A 310 -36.79 -5.25 25.71
C THR A 310 -37.34 -6.22 24.62
N PRO A 311 -38.48 -5.98 23.94
CA PRO A 311 -38.96 -6.83 22.83
C PRO A 311 -38.00 -6.96 21.63
N VAL A 312 -37.16 -5.97 21.35
CA VAL A 312 -36.18 -5.98 20.24
C VAL A 312 -35.10 -7.03 20.50
N ILE A 313 -34.66 -7.14 21.75
CA ILE A 313 -33.64 -8.10 22.20
C ILE A 313 -34.23 -9.50 22.20
N TYR A 314 -35.46 -9.65 22.70
CA TYR A 314 -36.14 -10.94 22.65
C TYR A 314 -36.31 -11.43 21.21
N LYS A 315 -36.64 -10.57 20.23
CA LYS A 315 -36.68 -10.98 18.82
C LYS A 315 -35.33 -11.49 18.32
N VAL A 316 -34.22 -10.82 18.67
CA VAL A 316 -32.88 -11.26 18.26
C VAL A 316 -32.45 -12.56 18.98
N CYS A 317 -32.79 -12.71 20.25
CA CYS A 317 -32.49 -13.90 21.07
C CYS A 317 -33.41 -15.10 20.80
N PHE A 318 -34.64 -14.90 20.29
CA PHE A 318 -35.61 -15.97 20.05
C PHE A 318 -35.81 -16.33 18.58
N VAL A 319 -35.32 -15.53 17.61
CA VAL A 319 -35.23 -15.94 16.19
C VAL A 319 -34.37 -17.22 15.99
N THR A 320 -33.63 -17.65 17.02
CA THR A 320 -32.88 -18.91 17.06
C THR A 320 -33.70 -20.16 17.45
N TYR A 321 -35.00 -20.06 17.72
CA TYR A 321 -35.83 -21.18 18.21
C TYR A 321 -36.99 -21.61 17.29
N CYS A 322 -37.07 -21.13 16.05
CA CYS A 322 -38.02 -21.63 15.05
C CYS A 322 -37.31 -22.19 13.83
#